data_AF-A0A3N4J337-F1
#
_entry.id   AF-A0A3N4J337-F1
#
_cell.length_a   1.000
_cell.length_b   1.000
_cell.length_c   1.000
_cell.angle_alpha   90.00
_cell.angle_beta   90.00
_cell.angle_gamma   90.00
#
_symmetry.space_group_name_H-M   'P 1'
#
loop_
_entity.id
_entity.type
_entity.pdbx_description
1 polymer ?
#
loop_
_entity_poly.entity_id
_entity_poly.type
_entity_poly.pdbx_seq_one_letter_code
_entity_poly.pdbx_strand_id
1 'polypeptide(L)'
;MEEAEKRLGFMVKKFERRGISVSRMLAEAKPEIEGLGKDQVQQTKEKVYDNIIEFVECEGYPTESDADFKEANINDLVFTILAPIVTAFRRKTGRDIYLQREKQITAVDLKTGGYQEFVLVDLIGVGNQKFVFVVEAKKSSLGEAKRQCLLAMKDMGDRNDGGVVYGFVTTGEQWQMLRYDGTVFTQTDNFLVLFREVGQEKGRWMKEASILVDCIHAALRSGGFVVA
;
A
#
# COMPACT_ATOMS: atom_id res chain seq x y z
N MET A 1 16.96 15.03 5.98
CA MET A 1 17.44 13.82 5.26
C MET A 1 18.25 12.93 6.19
N GLU A 2 19.32 13.46 6.80
CA GLU A 2 20.21 12.69 7.69
C GLU A 2 19.50 12.06 8.91
N GLU A 3 18.52 12.75 9.50
CA GLU A 3 17.76 12.26 10.66
C GLU A 3 16.83 11.07 10.31
N ALA A 4 16.18 11.12 9.16
CA ALA A 4 15.37 10.00 8.67
C ALA A 4 16.24 8.77 8.39
N GLU A 5 17.41 8.95 7.77
CA GLU A 5 18.35 7.86 7.51
C GLU A 5 18.95 7.29 8.81
N LYS A 6 19.21 8.13 9.83
CA LYS A 6 19.59 7.67 11.18
C LYS A 6 18.49 6.83 11.82
N ARG A 7 17.24 7.29 11.77
CA ARG A 7 16.09 6.52 12.28
C ARG A 7 15.91 5.21 11.53
N LEU A 8 16.06 5.21 10.21
CA LEU A 8 15.93 4.00 9.38
C LEU A 8 17.10 3.03 9.53
N GLY A 9 18.29 3.54 9.89
CA GLY A 9 19.52 2.74 10.01
C GLY A 9 20.18 2.41 8.66
N PHE A 10 19.74 3.05 7.56
CA PHE A 10 20.33 2.87 6.24
C PHE A 10 20.19 4.13 5.38
N MET A 11 21.00 4.20 4.32
CA MET A 11 20.94 5.28 3.33
C MET A 11 19.81 5.03 2.33
N VAL A 12 18.82 5.93 2.27
CA VAL A 12 17.66 5.83 1.37
C VAL A 12 18.12 5.80 -0.08
N LYS A 13 19.13 6.62 -0.44
CA LYS A 13 19.70 6.64 -1.80
C LYS A 13 20.29 5.29 -2.25
N LYS A 14 20.82 4.49 -1.31
CA LYS A 14 21.33 3.14 -1.63
C LYS A 14 20.17 2.15 -1.74
N PHE A 15 19.18 2.28 -0.87
CA PHE A 15 17.97 1.48 -0.90
C PHE A 15 17.25 1.62 -2.24
N GLU A 16 17.03 2.85 -2.72
CA GLU A 16 16.37 3.16 -4.00
C GLU A 16 16.93 2.44 -5.23
N ARG A 17 18.20 2.00 -5.20
CA ARG A 17 18.85 1.30 -6.31
C ARG A 17 18.61 -0.21 -6.32
N ARG A 18 17.89 -0.73 -5.33
CA ARG A 18 17.70 -2.16 -5.11
C ARG A 18 16.21 -2.46 -5.04
N GLY A 19 15.65 -2.86 -6.17
CA GLY A 19 14.31 -3.43 -6.28
C GLY A 19 14.37 -4.93 -6.54
N ILE A 20 13.33 -5.64 -6.13
CA ILE A 20 13.05 -7.01 -6.58
C ILE A 20 11.77 -7.03 -7.42
N SER A 21 11.54 -8.09 -8.18
CA SER A 21 10.26 -8.23 -8.87
C SER A 21 9.11 -8.41 -7.87
N VAL A 22 7.92 -7.96 -8.25
CA VAL A 22 6.70 -8.18 -7.44
C VAL A 22 6.46 -9.66 -7.21
N SER A 23 6.66 -10.51 -8.24
CA SER A 23 6.51 -11.96 -8.09
C SER A 23 7.46 -12.55 -7.05
N ARG A 24 8.69 -12.04 -6.95
CA ARG A 24 9.64 -12.47 -5.90
C ARG A 24 9.18 -12.00 -4.51
N MET A 25 8.72 -10.76 -4.38
CA MET A 25 8.16 -10.24 -3.13
C MET A 25 6.98 -11.09 -2.65
N LEU A 26 6.06 -11.44 -3.55
CA LEU A 26 4.89 -12.27 -3.24
C LEU A 26 5.27 -13.70 -2.87
N ALA A 27 6.32 -14.27 -3.46
CA ALA A 27 6.84 -15.58 -3.10
C ALA A 27 7.49 -15.59 -1.71
N GLU A 28 8.11 -14.48 -1.31
CA GLU A 28 8.71 -14.30 0.02
C GLU A 28 7.66 -13.93 1.10
N ALA A 29 6.47 -13.48 0.69
CA ALA A 29 5.35 -13.24 1.59
C ALA A 29 4.83 -14.57 2.13
N LYS A 30 5.18 -14.89 3.38
CA LYS A 30 4.66 -16.05 4.11
C LYS A 30 3.29 -15.70 4.68
N PRO A 31 2.19 -16.27 4.16
CA PRO A 31 0.87 -15.96 4.68
C PRO A 31 0.65 -16.61 6.04
N GLU A 32 0.20 -15.83 7.01
CA GLU A 32 -0.11 -16.28 8.37
C GLU A 32 -1.57 -16.78 8.47
N ILE A 33 -2.44 -16.26 7.60
CA ILE A 33 -3.83 -16.69 7.51
C ILE A 33 -4.26 -17.01 6.08
N GLU A 34 -5.32 -17.80 5.99
CA GLU A 34 -6.12 -17.88 4.77
C GLU A 34 -6.76 -16.51 4.47
N GLY A 35 -7.00 -16.25 3.19
CA GLY A 35 -7.66 -15.04 2.74
C GLY A 35 -8.76 -15.37 1.74
N LEU A 36 -8.93 -14.48 0.77
CA LEU A 36 -9.73 -14.74 -0.42
C LEU A 36 -9.25 -15.99 -1.17
N GLY A 37 -10.20 -16.84 -1.59
CA GLY A 37 -9.95 -17.90 -2.57
C GLY A 37 -9.68 -17.34 -3.96
N LYS A 38 -9.15 -18.16 -4.88
CA LYS A 38 -8.76 -17.72 -6.24
C LYS A 38 -9.89 -17.00 -6.98
N ASP A 39 -11.09 -17.56 -6.96
CA ASP A 39 -12.27 -16.96 -7.63
C ASP A 39 -12.66 -15.63 -6.99
N GLN A 40 -12.53 -15.51 -5.67
CA GLN A 40 -12.83 -14.27 -4.94
C GLN A 40 -11.78 -13.18 -5.21
N VAL A 41 -10.50 -13.56 -5.35
CA VAL A 41 -9.44 -12.64 -5.78
C VAL A 41 -9.75 -12.15 -7.20
N GLN A 42 -10.12 -13.05 -8.12
CA GLN A 42 -10.45 -12.68 -9.50
C GLN A 42 -11.65 -11.73 -9.57
N GLN A 43 -12.73 -12.01 -8.83
CA GLN A 43 -13.88 -11.10 -8.72
C GLN A 43 -13.49 -9.74 -8.12
N THR A 44 -12.58 -9.73 -7.15
CA THR A 44 -12.08 -8.49 -6.56
C THR A 44 -11.28 -7.68 -7.58
N LYS A 45 -10.45 -8.33 -8.42
CA LYS A 45 -9.73 -7.68 -9.52
C LYS A 45 -10.67 -7.02 -10.52
N GLU A 46 -11.74 -7.72 -10.91
CA GLU A 46 -12.79 -7.17 -11.78
C GLU A 46 -13.45 -5.94 -11.18
N LYS A 47 -13.83 -6.02 -9.91
CA LYS A 47 -14.42 -4.88 -9.21
C LYS A 47 -13.48 -3.69 -9.09
N VAL A 48 -12.19 -3.94 -8.80
CA VAL A 48 -11.18 -2.86 -8.75
C VAL A 48 -11.01 -2.22 -10.11
N TYR A 49 -10.97 -3.00 -11.19
CA TYR A 49 -10.91 -2.46 -12.55
C TYR A 49 -12.12 -1.57 -12.84
N ASP A 50 -13.34 -2.09 -12.64
CA ASP A 50 -14.57 -1.36 -12.97
C ASP A 50 -14.63 -0.04 -12.16
N ASN A 51 -14.27 -0.07 -10.87
CA ASN A 51 -14.15 1.10 -10.02
C ASN A 51 -13.11 2.14 -10.53
N ILE A 52 -11.96 1.69 -11.04
CA ILE A 52 -10.95 2.58 -11.64
C ILE A 52 -11.52 3.26 -12.88
N ILE A 53 -12.26 2.53 -13.72
CA ILE A 53 -12.88 3.10 -14.93
C ILE A 53 -13.90 4.16 -14.54
N GLU A 54 -14.82 3.85 -13.61
CA GLU A 54 -15.80 4.81 -13.11
C GLU A 54 -15.12 6.08 -12.56
N PHE A 55 -14.03 5.93 -11.80
CA PHE A 55 -13.25 7.07 -11.32
C PHE A 55 -12.70 7.91 -12.47
N VAL A 56 -12.04 7.29 -13.46
CA VAL A 56 -11.42 8.01 -14.57
C VAL A 56 -12.46 8.69 -15.46
N GLU A 57 -13.64 8.08 -15.64
CA GLU A 57 -14.75 8.67 -16.41
C GLU A 57 -15.37 9.87 -15.68
N CYS A 58 -15.42 9.85 -14.35
CA CYS A 58 -16.00 10.94 -13.55
C CYS A 58 -15.02 12.08 -13.26
N GLU A 59 -13.81 11.75 -12.80
CA GLU A 59 -12.81 12.70 -12.28
C GLU A 59 -11.74 13.04 -13.32
N GLY A 60 -11.68 12.30 -14.42
CA GLY A 60 -10.63 12.42 -15.42
C GLY A 60 -9.39 11.61 -15.08
N TYR A 61 -8.44 11.62 -16.01
CA TYR A 61 -7.21 10.86 -15.89
C TYR A 61 -6.22 11.54 -14.93
N PRO A 62 -5.65 10.82 -13.94
CA PRO A 62 -4.74 11.39 -12.97
C PRO A 62 -3.37 11.66 -13.60
N THR A 63 -3.14 12.88 -14.05
CA THR A 63 -1.87 13.29 -14.65
C THR A 63 -1.27 14.48 -13.93
N GLU A 64 0.05 14.46 -13.72
CA GLU A 64 0.79 15.60 -13.18
C GLU A 64 0.62 16.87 -14.02
N SER A 65 0.40 16.71 -15.33
CA SER A 65 0.23 17.82 -16.27
C SER A 65 -1.10 18.55 -16.11
N ASP A 66 -2.07 17.96 -15.41
CA ASP A 66 -3.34 18.60 -15.12
C ASP A 66 -3.22 19.39 -13.81
N ALA A 67 -3.46 20.70 -13.89
CA ALA A 67 -3.39 21.61 -12.77
C ALA A 67 -4.54 21.41 -11.77
N ASP A 68 -5.70 20.95 -12.27
CA ASP A 68 -6.89 20.70 -11.45
C ASP A 68 -6.82 19.36 -10.73
N PHE A 69 -5.98 18.44 -11.23
CA PHE A 69 -5.72 17.17 -10.59
C PHE A 69 -4.80 17.32 -9.36
N LYS A 70 -5.33 17.11 -8.15
CA LYS A 70 -4.62 17.33 -6.87
C LYS A 70 -4.33 16.01 -6.16
N GLU A 71 -3.53 16.08 -5.09
CA GLU A 71 -3.29 14.92 -4.21
C GLU A 71 -4.59 14.33 -3.65
N ALA A 72 -5.63 15.15 -3.45
CA ALA A 72 -6.95 14.67 -3.06
C ALA A 72 -7.55 13.66 -4.07
N ASN A 73 -7.45 13.94 -5.37
CA ASN A 73 -7.94 13.04 -6.41
C ASN A 73 -7.15 11.72 -6.43
N ILE A 74 -5.83 11.77 -6.20
CA ILE A 74 -5.01 10.55 -6.06
C ILE A 74 -5.48 9.74 -4.85
N ASN A 75 -5.71 10.39 -3.72
CA ASN A 75 -6.18 9.73 -2.52
C ASN A 75 -7.55 9.08 -2.73
N ASP A 76 -8.45 9.72 -3.47
CA ASP A 76 -9.75 9.16 -3.78
C ASP A 76 -9.66 7.97 -4.76
N LEU A 77 -8.72 8.01 -5.72
CA LEU A 77 -8.38 6.84 -6.54
C LEU A 77 -7.81 5.69 -5.70
N VAL A 78 -6.89 5.97 -4.78
CA VAL A 78 -6.32 4.98 -3.86
C VAL A 78 -7.42 4.35 -3.02
N PHE A 79 -8.33 5.15 -2.45
CA PHE A 79 -9.47 4.65 -1.69
C PHE A 79 -10.38 3.76 -2.56
N THR A 80 -10.66 4.19 -3.78
CA THR A 80 -11.48 3.48 -4.78
C THR A 80 -10.92 2.09 -5.09
N ILE A 81 -9.59 1.95 -5.10
CA ILE A 81 -8.88 0.69 -5.28
C ILE A 81 -8.90 -0.17 -4.00
N LEU A 82 -8.57 0.42 -2.85
CA LEU A 82 -8.40 -0.33 -1.60
C LEU A 82 -9.73 -0.82 -1.02
N ALA A 83 -10.78 -0.01 -1.09
CA ALA A 83 -12.07 -0.28 -0.47
C ALA A 83 -12.67 -1.65 -0.87
N PRO A 84 -12.77 -2.04 -2.16
CA PRO A 84 -13.30 -3.35 -2.53
C PRO A 84 -12.43 -4.51 -2.02
N ILE A 85 -11.10 -4.36 -2.01
CA ILE A 85 -10.16 -5.40 -1.56
C ILE A 85 -10.33 -5.64 -0.05
N VAL A 86 -10.27 -4.57 0.74
CA VAL A 86 -10.42 -4.61 2.20
C VAL A 86 -11.81 -5.15 2.58
N THR A 87 -12.85 -4.69 1.90
CA THR A 87 -14.23 -5.13 2.16
C THR A 87 -14.42 -6.61 1.85
N ALA A 88 -13.91 -7.09 0.72
CA ALA A 88 -13.98 -8.50 0.36
C ALA A 88 -13.25 -9.37 1.39
N PHE A 89 -12.05 -8.96 1.78
CA PHE A 89 -11.24 -9.68 2.77
C PHE A 89 -11.92 -9.75 4.13
N ARG A 90 -12.44 -8.62 4.62
CA ARG A 90 -13.20 -8.54 5.88
C ARG A 90 -14.40 -9.47 5.86
N ARG A 91 -15.22 -9.44 4.80
CA ARG A 91 -16.39 -10.31 4.67
C ARG A 91 -16.04 -11.79 4.66
N LYS A 92 -14.91 -12.15 4.04
CA LYS A 92 -14.45 -13.55 3.95
C LYS A 92 -13.88 -14.05 5.27
N THR A 93 -13.10 -13.24 5.97
CA THR A 93 -12.32 -13.68 7.14
C THR A 93 -12.98 -13.36 8.48
N GLY A 94 -13.93 -12.42 8.50
CA GLY A 94 -14.55 -11.94 9.74
C GLY A 94 -13.64 -11.03 10.59
N ARG A 95 -12.42 -10.72 10.14
CA ARG A 95 -11.48 -9.84 10.87
C ARG A 95 -12.00 -8.41 10.96
N ASP A 96 -11.70 -7.76 12.07
CA ASP A 96 -12.14 -6.39 12.33
C ASP A 96 -11.10 -5.36 11.85
N ILE A 97 -10.92 -5.34 10.52
CA ILE A 97 -9.98 -4.44 9.84
C ILE A 97 -10.64 -3.16 9.36
N TYR A 98 -9.92 -2.05 9.49
CA TYR A 98 -10.36 -0.72 9.07
C TYR A 98 -9.26 0.02 8.32
N LEU A 99 -9.66 0.61 7.20
CA LEU A 99 -8.84 1.57 6.47
C LEU A 99 -9.08 2.96 7.07
N GLN A 100 -8.06 3.53 7.70
CA GLN A 100 -8.11 4.84 8.33
C GLN A 100 -7.37 5.86 7.47
N ARG A 101 -7.99 7.02 7.23
CA ARG A 101 -7.36 8.16 6.53
C ARG A 101 -6.70 9.10 7.53
N GLU A 102 -5.65 9.78 7.07
CA GLU A 102 -4.97 10.84 7.83
C GLU A 102 -4.64 10.41 9.27
N LYS A 103 -4.11 9.18 9.42
CA LYS A 103 -3.74 8.65 10.72
C LYS A 103 -2.32 9.06 11.03
N GLN A 104 -2.10 9.66 12.19
CA GLN A 104 -0.74 9.93 12.66
C GLN A 104 -0.14 8.66 13.27
N ILE A 105 0.87 8.09 12.61
CA ILE A 105 1.69 6.99 13.14
C ILE A 105 2.99 7.53 13.69
N THR A 106 3.72 8.37 12.94
CA THR A 106 5.05 8.79 13.36
C THR A 106 5.02 9.72 14.58
N ALA A 107 5.97 9.54 15.49
CA ALA A 107 6.07 10.38 16.69
C ALA A 107 6.27 11.87 16.34
N VAL A 108 5.71 12.75 17.18
CA VAL A 108 5.72 14.21 17.03
C VAL A 108 7.12 14.76 17.33
N ASP A 109 8.11 14.47 16.50
CA ASP A 109 9.21 15.41 16.33
C ASP A 109 8.86 16.36 15.18
N LEU A 110 9.22 17.65 15.33
CA LEU A 110 8.87 18.72 14.39
C LEU A 110 9.44 18.51 12.97
N LYS A 111 10.18 17.43 12.72
CA LYS A 111 10.94 17.17 11.49
C LYS A 111 10.49 15.93 10.72
N THR A 112 9.87 14.95 11.37
CA THR A 112 9.46 13.66 10.78
C THR A 112 8.03 13.25 11.15
N GLY A 113 7.33 14.04 11.97
CA GLY A 113 5.90 13.90 12.21
C GLY A 113 5.09 14.16 10.94
N GLY A 114 4.12 13.30 10.65
CA GLY A 114 3.23 13.46 9.50
C GLY A 114 1.99 12.58 9.61
N TYR A 115 0.92 12.99 8.93
CA TYR A 115 -0.27 12.18 8.77
C TYR A 115 -0.08 11.23 7.59
N GLN A 116 -0.34 9.95 7.81
CA GLN A 116 -0.31 8.93 6.75
C GLN A 116 -1.65 8.96 6.05
N GLU A 117 -1.62 8.92 4.71
CA GLU A 117 -2.84 9.08 3.92
C GLU A 117 -3.80 7.92 4.09
N PHE A 118 -3.28 6.68 4.11
CA PHE A 118 -4.05 5.50 4.48
C PHE A 118 -3.26 4.56 5.36
N VAL A 119 -3.90 4.09 6.42
CA VAL A 119 -3.37 3.04 7.31
C VAL A 119 -4.42 1.98 7.49
N LEU A 120 -4.06 0.72 7.22
CA LEU A 120 -4.91 -0.40 7.58
C LEU A 120 -4.56 -0.90 8.98
N VAL A 121 -5.55 -0.92 9.85
CA VAL A 121 -5.46 -1.38 11.25
C VAL A 121 -6.37 -2.59 11.44
N ASP A 122 -5.89 -3.61 12.14
CA ASP A 122 -6.68 -4.74 12.64
C ASP A 122 -6.96 -4.59 14.13
N LEU A 123 -8.23 -4.61 14.52
CA LEU A 123 -8.66 -4.51 15.91
C LEU A 123 -8.82 -5.92 16.49
N ILE A 124 -7.86 -6.33 17.31
CA ILE A 124 -7.82 -7.68 17.90
C ILE A 124 -8.57 -7.73 19.23
N GLY A 125 -8.69 -6.59 19.90
CA GLY A 125 -9.45 -6.44 21.14
C GLY A 125 -9.43 -5.01 21.66
N VAL A 126 -10.07 -4.77 22.80
CA VAL A 126 -10.09 -3.44 23.43
C VAL A 126 -8.66 -3.02 23.77
N GLY A 127 -8.20 -1.93 23.14
CA GLY A 127 -6.85 -1.40 23.32
C GLY A 127 -5.74 -2.19 22.61
N ASN A 128 -6.06 -3.25 21.88
CA ASN A 128 -5.10 -4.05 21.13
C ASN A 128 -5.38 -3.92 19.63
N GLN A 129 -4.52 -3.16 18.93
CA GLN A 129 -4.58 -2.97 17.50
C GLN A 129 -3.24 -3.38 16.87
N LYS A 130 -3.28 -3.96 15.67
CA LYS A 130 -2.09 -4.23 14.87
C LYS A 130 -2.15 -3.47 13.56
N PHE A 131 -1.03 -2.91 13.18
CA PHE A 131 -0.84 -2.19 11.93
C PHE A 131 -0.50 -3.18 10.82
N VAL A 132 -1.30 -3.25 9.76
CA VAL A 132 -1.12 -4.23 8.68
C VAL A 132 -0.30 -3.64 7.54
N PHE A 133 -0.76 -2.51 6.99
CA PHE A 133 -0.02 -1.77 5.97
C PHE A 133 -0.32 -0.27 6.03
N VAL A 134 0.53 0.51 5.37
CA VAL A 134 0.37 1.94 5.13
C VAL A 134 0.47 2.25 3.63
N VAL A 135 -0.29 3.22 3.13
CA VAL A 135 -0.16 3.75 1.77
C VAL A 135 0.14 5.24 1.86
N GLU A 136 1.19 5.66 1.15
CA GLU A 136 1.54 7.05 0.95
C GLU A 136 1.50 7.35 -0.56
N ALA A 137 0.63 8.26 -0.94
CA ALA A 137 0.45 8.77 -2.29
C ALA A 137 1.01 10.19 -2.41
N LYS A 138 1.65 10.49 -3.52
CA LYS A 138 2.12 11.86 -3.81
C LYS A 138 1.92 12.18 -5.27
N LYS A 139 1.57 13.43 -5.57
CA LYS A 139 1.38 13.85 -6.97
C LYS A 139 2.67 13.79 -7.76
N SER A 140 3.80 14.25 -7.19
CA SER A 140 5.00 14.59 -7.96
C SER A 140 6.28 13.82 -7.57
N SER A 141 6.26 13.00 -6.52
CA SER A 141 7.48 12.35 -6.03
C SER A 141 7.24 11.07 -5.24
N LEU A 142 7.48 9.93 -5.89
CA LEU A 142 7.58 8.64 -5.20
C LEU A 142 8.71 8.60 -4.16
N GLY A 143 9.80 9.33 -4.37
CA GLY A 143 10.93 9.37 -3.43
C GLY A 143 10.57 10.02 -2.10
N GLU A 144 9.75 11.08 -2.13
CA GLU A 144 9.25 11.74 -0.93
C GLU A 144 8.24 10.85 -0.19
N ALA A 145 7.24 10.35 -0.92
CA ALA A 145 6.25 9.40 -0.41
C ALA A 145 6.93 8.19 0.25
N LYS A 146 7.99 7.65 -0.38
CA LYS A 146 8.74 6.51 0.12
C LYS A 146 9.42 6.79 1.44
N ARG A 147 10.02 7.96 1.63
CA ARG A 147 10.68 8.28 2.91
C ARG A 147 9.67 8.32 4.05
N GLN A 148 8.52 8.96 3.84
CA GLN A 148 7.43 9.00 4.83
C GLN A 148 6.92 7.59 5.11
N CYS A 149 6.68 6.80 4.06
CA CYS A 149 6.22 5.42 4.16
C CYS A 149 7.19 4.54 4.97
N LEU A 150 8.50 4.59 4.68
CA LEU A 150 9.52 3.82 5.39
C LEU A 150 9.57 4.15 6.89
N LEU A 151 9.46 5.43 7.26
CA LEU A 151 9.45 5.86 8.66
C LEU A 151 8.17 5.37 9.37
N ALA A 152 7.01 5.51 8.72
CA ALA A 152 5.75 5.01 9.26
C ALA A 152 5.78 3.49 9.45
N MET A 153 6.31 2.74 8.48
CA MET A 153 6.47 1.29 8.57
C MET A 153 7.37 0.86 9.73
N LYS A 154 8.47 1.59 9.98
CA LYS A 154 9.33 1.32 11.13
C LYS A 154 8.57 1.49 12.44
N ASP A 155 7.89 2.62 12.60
CA ASP A 155 7.12 2.93 13.81
C ASP A 155 5.94 1.95 13.99
N MET A 156 5.32 1.49 12.90
CA MET A 156 4.31 0.42 12.92
C MET A 156 4.90 -0.91 13.40
N GLY A 157 6.07 -1.30 12.90
CA GLY A 157 6.75 -2.54 13.31
C GLY A 157 7.12 -2.52 14.80
N ASP A 158 7.66 -1.40 15.27
CA ASP A 158 8.00 -1.19 16.67
C ASP A 158 6.75 -1.25 17.57
N ARG A 159 5.62 -0.65 17.14
CA ARG A 159 4.33 -0.69 17.87
C ARG A 159 3.59 -2.02 17.79
N ASN A 160 3.86 -2.81 16.77
CA ASN A 160 3.30 -4.15 16.65
C ASN A 160 4.06 -5.17 17.53
N ASP A 161 5.10 -4.75 18.24
CA ASP A 161 6.03 -5.64 18.96
C ASP A 161 6.67 -6.67 18.02
N GLY A 162 6.95 -6.25 16.78
CA GLY A 162 7.48 -7.09 15.70
C GLY A 162 6.45 -7.46 14.63
N GLY A 163 6.76 -8.51 13.87
CA GLY A 163 5.95 -8.94 12.73
C GLY A 163 6.24 -8.20 11.43
N VAL A 164 5.60 -8.66 10.35
CA VAL A 164 5.79 -8.05 9.02
C VAL A 164 4.86 -6.86 8.87
N VAL A 165 5.39 -5.75 8.35
CA VAL A 165 4.62 -4.57 7.96
C VAL A 165 4.86 -4.30 6.48
N TYR A 166 3.80 -3.91 5.79
CA TYR A 166 3.86 -3.53 4.38
C TYR A 166 3.62 -2.04 4.18
N GLY A 167 4.25 -1.50 3.15
CA GLY A 167 4.05 -0.12 2.72
C GLY A 167 3.75 -0.09 1.23
N PHE A 168 2.97 0.89 0.82
CA PHE A 168 2.70 1.17 -0.59
C PHE A 168 2.99 2.64 -0.86
N VAL A 169 3.63 2.90 -1.98
CA VAL A 169 3.97 4.24 -2.45
C VAL A 169 3.36 4.41 -3.83
N THR A 170 2.64 5.50 -4.09
CA THR A 170 1.95 5.67 -5.37
C THR A 170 1.83 7.12 -5.86
N THR A 171 1.74 7.28 -7.18
CA THR A 171 1.29 8.53 -7.85
C THR A 171 -0.15 8.42 -8.40
N GLY A 172 -0.86 7.36 -8.05
CA GLY A 172 -2.08 6.91 -8.74
C GLY A 172 -1.75 5.96 -9.88
N GLU A 173 -0.91 6.38 -10.83
CA GLU A 173 -0.50 5.57 -11.97
C GLU A 173 0.47 4.45 -11.61
N GLN A 174 1.55 4.83 -10.94
CA GLN A 174 2.63 3.92 -10.57
C GLN A 174 2.50 3.56 -9.10
N TRP A 175 2.81 2.30 -8.80
CA TRP A 175 2.80 1.76 -7.45
C TRP A 175 4.12 1.05 -7.17
N GLN A 176 4.48 1.04 -5.90
CA GLN A 176 5.61 0.29 -5.38
C GLN A 176 5.25 -0.32 -4.04
N MET A 177 5.58 -1.59 -3.85
CA MET A 177 5.37 -2.30 -2.60
C MET A 177 6.66 -2.33 -1.80
N LEU A 178 6.55 -2.05 -0.51
CA LEU A 178 7.60 -2.11 0.50
C LEU A 178 7.24 -3.20 1.51
N ARG A 179 8.25 -3.88 2.05
CA ARG A 179 8.11 -4.87 3.11
C ARG A 179 9.18 -4.63 4.17
N TYR A 180 8.77 -4.69 5.44
CA TYR A 180 9.65 -4.67 6.61
C TYR A 180 9.32 -5.87 7.49
N ASP A 181 10.31 -6.71 7.79
CA ASP A 181 10.13 -7.90 8.64
C ASP A 181 10.56 -7.69 10.10
N GLY A 182 10.71 -6.43 10.51
CA GLY A 182 11.25 -6.06 11.82
C GLY A 182 12.78 -5.92 11.84
N THR A 183 13.49 -6.35 10.78
CA THR A 183 14.94 -6.19 10.68
C THR A 183 15.36 -5.52 9.37
N VAL A 184 14.82 -5.97 8.24
CA VAL A 184 15.26 -5.56 6.90
C VAL A 184 14.10 -4.99 6.10
N PHE A 185 14.37 -3.87 5.42
CA PHE A 185 13.47 -3.33 4.41
C PHE A 185 13.78 -3.92 3.03
N THR A 186 12.73 -4.28 2.31
CA THR A 186 12.78 -4.71 0.91
C THR A 186 11.73 -3.92 0.11
N GLN A 187 11.98 -3.69 -1.18
CA GLN A 187 11.03 -3.03 -2.07
C GLN A 187 10.96 -3.73 -3.42
N THR A 188 9.82 -3.58 -4.10
CA THR A 188 9.69 -3.97 -5.49
C THR A 188 10.25 -2.91 -6.42
N ASP A 189 10.49 -3.26 -7.69
CA ASP A 189 10.47 -2.26 -8.75
C ASP A 189 9.09 -1.58 -8.83
N ASN A 190 9.02 -0.41 -9.46
CA ASN A 190 7.74 0.26 -9.72
C ASN A 190 6.94 -0.58 -10.73
N PHE A 191 5.63 -0.65 -10.54
CA PHE A 191 4.72 -1.30 -11.47
C PHE A 191 3.54 -0.37 -11.79
N LEU A 192 3.01 -0.50 -13.00
CA LEU A 192 1.96 0.36 -13.52
C LEU A 192 0.58 -0.22 -13.21
N VAL A 193 -0.31 0.59 -12.65
CA VAL A 193 -1.68 0.21 -12.29
C VAL A 193 -2.70 0.96 -13.12
N LEU A 194 -2.36 2.18 -13.56
CA LEU A 194 -3.18 2.97 -14.46
C LEU A 194 -2.34 3.45 -15.64
N PHE A 195 -2.95 3.43 -16.83
CA PHE A 195 -2.38 3.88 -18.08
C PHE A 195 -3.48 4.45 -18.99
N ARG A 196 -3.12 5.32 -19.94
CA ARG A 196 -4.08 6.13 -20.73
C ARG A 196 -5.24 5.34 -21.34
N GLU A 197 -4.99 4.13 -21.82
CA GLU A 197 -5.97 3.30 -22.53
C GLU A 197 -6.65 2.26 -21.62
N VAL A 198 -6.58 2.42 -20.29
CA VAL A 198 -7.06 1.42 -19.33
C VAL A 198 -8.51 1.00 -19.58
N GLY A 199 -9.40 1.93 -19.99
CA GLY A 199 -10.80 1.65 -20.24
C GLY A 199 -11.06 0.77 -21.46
N GLN A 200 -10.09 0.70 -22.38
CA GLN A 200 -10.17 -0.11 -23.61
C GLN A 200 -9.36 -1.40 -23.50
N GLU A 201 -8.36 -1.46 -22.60
CA GLU A 201 -7.45 -2.60 -22.46
C GLU A 201 -7.66 -3.41 -21.17
N LYS A 202 -8.93 -3.78 -20.84
CA LYS A 202 -9.23 -4.62 -19.65
C LYS A 202 -8.36 -5.87 -19.56
N GLY A 203 -8.11 -6.56 -20.68
CA GLY A 203 -7.27 -7.76 -20.72
C GLY A 203 -5.81 -7.49 -20.30
N ARG A 204 -5.23 -6.37 -20.74
CA ARG A 204 -3.90 -5.94 -20.33
C ARG A 204 -3.87 -5.59 -18.85
N TRP A 205 -4.85 -4.82 -18.38
CA TRP A 205 -4.96 -4.47 -16.96
C TRP A 205 -5.05 -5.72 -16.09
N MET A 206 -5.86 -6.70 -16.49
CA MET A 206 -6.00 -7.97 -15.78
C MET A 206 -4.70 -8.75 -15.70
N LYS A 207 -3.89 -8.73 -16.76
CA LYS A 207 -2.63 -9.47 -16.83
C LYS A 207 -1.50 -8.79 -16.05
N GLU A 208 -1.42 -7.46 -16.10
CA GLU A 208 -0.24 -6.72 -15.66
C GLU A 208 -0.52 -5.88 -14.40
N ALA A 209 -1.56 -5.05 -14.44
CA ALA A 209 -1.86 -4.08 -13.38
C ALA A 209 -2.61 -4.69 -12.17
N SER A 210 -3.40 -5.75 -12.40
CA SER A 210 -4.17 -6.42 -11.36
C SER A 210 -3.31 -7.05 -10.25
N ILE A 211 -1.99 -7.15 -10.48
CA ILE A 211 -1.01 -7.57 -9.48
C ILE A 211 -1.08 -6.72 -8.20
N LEU A 212 -1.53 -5.46 -8.29
CA LEU A 212 -1.76 -4.63 -7.09
C LEU A 212 -2.73 -5.32 -6.12
N VAL A 213 -3.77 -5.97 -6.62
CA VAL A 213 -4.74 -6.69 -5.79
C VAL A 213 -4.07 -7.86 -5.07
N ASP A 214 -3.17 -8.58 -5.75
CA ASP A 214 -2.39 -9.67 -5.14
C ASP A 214 -1.43 -9.15 -4.06
N CYS A 215 -0.80 -7.99 -4.28
CA CYS A 215 0.06 -7.33 -3.30
C CYS A 215 -0.69 -6.92 -2.02
N ILE A 216 -1.84 -6.24 -2.17
CA ILE A 216 -2.67 -5.86 -1.02
C ILE A 216 -3.23 -7.10 -0.32
N HIS A 217 -3.63 -8.11 -1.07
CA HIS A 217 -4.09 -9.38 -0.51
C HIS A 217 -3.00 -10.11 0.27
N ALA A 218 -1.76 -10.13 -0.22
CA ALA A 218 -0.62 -10.69 0.50
C ALA A 218 -0.33 -9.93 1.80
N ALA A 219 -0.38 -8.59 1.76
CA ALA A 219 -0.23 -7.75 2.94
C ALA A 219 -1.33 -8.03 3.99
N LEU A 220 -2.58 -8.19 3.57
CA LEU A 220 -3.70 -8.54 4.45
C LEU A 220 -3.54 -9.90 5.15
N ARG A 221 -2.88 -10.85 4.49
CA ARG A 221 -2.68 -12.22 5.00
C ARG A 221 -1.48 -12.40 5.93
N SER A 222 -0.55 -11.45 5.93
CA SER A 222 0.74 -11.61 6.64
C SER A 222 1.16 -10.37 7.44
N GLY A 223 0.55 -9.22 7.18
CA GLY A 223 0.86 -7.98 7.87
C GLY A 223 0.28 -7.93 9.29
N GLY A 224 1.06 -7.38 10.23
CA GLY A 224 0.66 -7.16 11.62
C GLY A 224 0.71 -8.42 12.51
N PHE A 225 1.10 -9.57 11.96
CA PHE A 225 1.28 -10.81 12.69
C PHE A 225 2.73 -10.97 13.13
N VAL A 226 2.94 -11.41 14.38
CA VAL A 226 4.26 -11.80 14.87
C VAL A 226 4.59 -13.15 14.26
N VAL A 227 5.68 -13.23 13.49
CA VAL A 227 6.19 -14.51 12.99
C VAL A 227 6.69 -15.29 14.20
N ALA A 228 6.09 -16.46 14.46
CA ALA A 228 6.48 -17.36 15.55
C ALA A 228 7.85 -18.01 15.32
#